data_AF-A0A7S3RQF1-F1
#
_entry.id   AF-A0A7S3RQF1-F1
#
_cell.length_a   1.000
_cell.length_b   1.000
_cell.length_c   1.000
_cell.angle_alpha   90.00
_cell.angle_beta   90.00
_cell.angle_gamma   90.00
#
_symmetry.space_group_name_H-M   'P 1'
#
loop_
_entity.id
_entity.type
_entity.pdbx_description
1 polymer ?
#
loop_
_entity_poly.entity_id
_entity_poly.type
_entity_poly.pdbx_seq_one_letter_code
_entity_poly.pdbx_strand_id
1 'polypeptide(L)'
;DAGILATKQLIKSLRHAHDPHHRVDVRPSGGGEAVAPGAAASASDSSALVTAADAAAVGNLVEDDEWLGLAMEMAILVRVAVREEAKKQIRGFTSKDDYKIGDLSKEIDARVKAEVARLRDKDEYELGDLSVALDQLTKEQVCKLTGKSEYAAGDLSVEIDGRVKSAVAAFCGKEEYTTGDLTREIDRRAKSAVADFTGKEQ
;
A
#
# COMPACT_ATOMS: atom_id res chain seq x y z
N ASP A 1 1.74 -25.26 26.51
CA ASP A 1 2.03 -23.92 27.08
C ASP A 1 3.50 -23.56 27.29
N ALA A 2 4.44 -24.09 26.49
CA ALA A 2 5.84 -23.67 26.56
C ALA A 2 6.11 -22.32 25.84
N GLY A 3 5.34 -22.01 24.78
CA GLY A 3 5.52 -20.81 23.97
C GLY A 3 5.22 -19.51 24.71
N ILE A 4 4.13 -19.46 25.48
CA ILE A 4 3.73 -18.27 26.25
C ILE A 4 4.75 -17.95 27.34
N LEU A 5 5.36 -18.97 27.95
CA LEU A 5 6.38 -18.80 28.97
C LEU A 5 7.68 -18.22 28.38
N ALA A 6 8.06 -18.67 27.17
CA ALA A 6 9.21 -18.14 26.45
C ALA A 6 9.01 -16.66 26.07
N THR A 7 7.81 -16.28 25.62
CA THR A 7 7.48 -14.87 25.30
C THR A 7 7.53 -13.98 26.53
N LYS A 8 7.01 -14.46 27.68
CA LYS A 8 7.08 -13.73 28.95
C LYS A 8 8.52 -13.53 29.43
N GLN A 9 9.39 -14.52 29.25
CA GLN A 9 10.81 -14.39 29.60
C GLN A 9 11.55 -13.40 28.68
N LEU A 10 11.24 -13.39 27.38
CA LEU A 10 11.85 -12.46 26.42
C LEU A 10 11.47 -11.01 26.74
N ILE A 11 10.20 -10.74 27.05
CA ILE A 11 9.70 -9.41 27.43
C ILE A 11 10.39 -8.93 28.72
N LYS A 12 10.57 -9.82 29.71
CA LYS A 12 11.27 -9.49 30.96
C LYS A 12 12.74 -9.12 30.73
N SER A 13 13.41 -9.82 29.81
CA SER A 13 14.81 -9.58 29.48
C SER A 13 15.03 -8.27 28.71
N LEU A 14 14.09 -7.91 27.82
CA LEU A 14 14.13 -6.63 27.09
C LEU A 14 13.91 -5.42 27.99
N ARG A 15 13.11 -5.56 29.06
CA ARG A 15 12.84 -4.50 30.04
C ARG A 15 14.07 -4.13 30.88
N HIS A 16 15.02 -5.05 31.08
CA HIS A 16 16.25 -4.78 31.84
C HIS A 16 17.38 -4.19 30.99
N ALA A 17 17.26 -4.21 29.66
CA ALA A 17 18.30 -3.70 28.75
C ALA A 17 18.15 -2.21 28.42
N HIS A 18 17.04 -1.58 28.82
CA HIS A 18 16.74 -0.18 28.51
C HIS A 18 16.80 0.68 29.78
N ASP A 19 18.02 0.95 30.25
CA ASP A 19 18.30 1.98 31.27
C ASP A 19 18.49 3.34 30.57
N PRO A 20 17.57 4.33 30.71
CA PRO A 20 17.67 5.58 30.01
C PRO A 20 18.36 6.63 30.89
N HIS A 21 19.66 6.49 31.11
CA HIS A 21 20.49 7.59 31.59
C HIS A 21 21.19 8.27 30.41
N HIS A 22 20.46 9.15 29.70
CA HIS A 22 21.07 10.16 28.84
C HIS A 22 20.60 11.55 29.28
N ARG A 23 21.43 12.18 30.12
CA ARG A 23 21.26 13.52 30.67
C ARG A 23 21.69 14.52 29.59
N VAL A 24 20.74 15.28 29.05
CA VAL A 24 21.05 16.41 28.14
C VAL A 24 21.36 17.62 29.01
N ASP A 25 22.64 18.01 29.07
CA ASP A 25 23.09 19.20 29.78
C ASP A 25 22.64 20.47 29.03
N VAL A 26 21.62 21.15 29.55
CA VAL A 26 21.26 22.51 29.13
C VAL A 26 21.93 23.49 30.10
N ARG A 27 22.90 24.24 29.58
CA ARG A 27 23.62 25.32 30.28
C ARG A 27 22.66 26.48 30.61
N PRO A 28 22.66 27.07 31.82
CA PRO A 28 21.86 28.25 32.10
C PRO A 28 22.63 29.52 31.68
N SER A 29 22.01 30.36 30.85
CA SER A 29 22.43 31.74 30.60
C SER A 29 21.73 32.66 31.61
N GLY A 30 22.51 33.53 32.25
CA GLY A 30 22.09 34.31 33.40
C GLY A 30 21.08 35.44 33.13
N GLY A 31 20.42 35.84 34.21
CA GLY A 31 19.60 37.04 34.34
C GLY A 31 19.18 37.16 35.82
N GLY A 32 19.60 38.24 36.47
CA GLY A 32 19.51 38.43 37.93
C GLY A 32 18.09 38.54 38.49
N GLU A 33 17.93 38.35 39.79
CA GLU A 33 17.85 39.44 40.78
C GLU A 33 17.48 38.83 42.14
N ALA A 34 18.23 39.20 43.19
CA ALA A 34 17.99 38.74 44.55
C ALA A 34 16.87 39.58 45.18
N VAL A 35 15.83 38.92 45.71
CA VAL A 35 14.89 39.54 46.66
C VAL A 35 14.83 38.68 47.93
N ALA A 36 15.01 39.37 49.05
CA ALA A 36 15.22 38.87 50.40
C ALA A 36 13.91 38.36 51.07
N PRO A 37 13.99 37.72 52.24
CA PRO A 37 12.99 36.80 52.78
C PRO A 37 11.85 37.54 53.49
N GLY A 38 10.63 37.00 53.40
CA GLY A 38 9.51 37.59 54.12
C GLY A 38 8.24 36.75 54.11
N ALA A 39 7.68 36.60 55.31
CA ALA A 39 6.31 36.25 55.65
C ALA A 39 5.91 34.76 55.50
N ALA A 40 5.97 34.08 56.64
CA ALA A 40 5.11 32.95 56.93
C ALA A 40 3.64 33.30 56.62
N ALA A 41 3.07 32.56 55.67
CA ALA A 41 1.63 32.44 55.53
C ALA A 41 1.33 30.96 55.35
N SER A 42 0.86 30.37 56.46
CA SER A 42 -0.10 29.28 56.50
C SER A 42 0.22 28.08 55.61
N ALA A 43 0.72 27.02 56.25
CA ALA A 43 0.45 25.65 55.81
C ALA A 43 -1.07 25.46 55.70
N SER A 44 -1.64 25.81 54.55
CA SER A 44 -2.90 25.25 54.12
C SER A 44 -2.58 23.83 53.71
N ASP A 45 -2.70 22.95 54.70
CA ASP A 45 -3.08 21.56 54.56
C ASP A 45 -3.84 21.35 53.23
N SER A 46 -3.11 21.00 52.17
CA SER A 46 -3.71 20.61 50.90
C SER A 46 -4.12 19.14 50.96
N SER A 47 -4.63 18.70 52.11
CA SER A 47 -5.74 17.76 52.15
C SER A 47 -6.99 18.46 51.57
N ALA A 48 -6.90 18.91 50.32
CA ALA A 48 -8.09 19.10 49.51
C ALA A 48 -8.72 17.72 49.44
N LEU A 49 -9.79 17.53 50.22
CA LEU A 49 -10.64 16.36 50.18
C LEU A 49 -10.79 15.99 48.72
N VAL A 50 -10.16 14.88 48.31
CA VAL A 50 -10.30 14.34 46.97
C VAL A 50 -11.80 14.21 46.77
N THR A 51 -12.37 15.13 46.00
CA THR A 51 -13.81 15.09 45.79
C THR A 51 -14.07 13.81 45.02
N ALA A 52 -15.27 13.22 45.15
CA ALA A 52 -15.60 12.02 44.40
C ALA A 52 -15.36 12.20 42.87
N ALA A 53 -15.43 13.45 42.39
CA ALA A 53 -15.09 13.83 41.03
C ALA A 53 -13.58 13.75 40.73
N ASP A 54 -12.70 14.17 41.64
CA ASP A 54 -11.25 14.09 41.47
C ASP A 54 -10.74 12.65 41.53
N ALA A 55 -11.32 11.82 42.42
CA ALA A 55 -11.02 10.39 42.48
C ALA A 55 -11.47 9.66 41.20
N ALA A 56 -12.63 10.04 40.64
CA ALA A 56 -13.11 9.51 39.37
C ALA A 56 -12.26 9.99 38.19
N ALA A 57 -11.78 11.23 38.19
CA ALA A 57 -10.88 11.75 37.16
C ALA A 57 -9.52 11.04 37.18
N VAL A 58 -8.95 10.80 38.37
CA VAL A 58 -7.72 10.01 38.51
C VAL A 58 -7.96 8.55 38.12
N GLY A 59 -9.11 7.96 38.47
CA GLY A 59 -9.51 6.62 38.04
C GLY A 59 -9.59 6.49 36.52
N ASN A 60 -10.23 7.43 35.84
CA ASN A 60 -10.31 7.45 34.37
C ASN A 60 -8.92 7.58 33.71
N LEU A 61 -8.02 8.39 34.28
CA LEU A 61 -6.64 8.53 33.76
C LEU A 61 -5.82 7.25 33.96
N VAL A 62 -5.98 6.58 35.10
CA VAL A 62 -5.31 5.29 35.37
C VAL A 62 -5.84 4.20 34.43
N GLU A 63 -7.16 4.16 34.20
CA GLU A 63 -7.75 3.26 33.22
C GLU A 63 -7.22 3.55 31.81
N ASP A 64 -7.19 4.82 31.38
CA ASP A 64 -6.65 5.22 30.08
C ASP A 64 -5.17 4.82 29.89
N ASP A 65 -4.32 5.00 30.91
CA ASP A 65 -2.91 4.60 30.88
C ASP A 65 -2.74 3.06 30.79
N GLU A 66 -3.60 2.29 31.47
CA GLU A 66 -3.62 0.83 31.38
C GLU A 66 -4.07 0.35 29.99
N TRP A 67 -5.09 1.00 29.41
CA TRP A 67 -5.55 0.74 28.05
C TRP A 67 -4.47 1.09 27.01
N LEU A 68 -3.76 2.20 27.19
CA LEU A 68 -2.65 2.61 26.33
C LEU A 68 -1.47 1.63 26.42
N GLY A 69 -1.13 1.17 27.63
CA GLY A 69 -0.12 0.15 27.84
C GLY A 69 -0.48 -1.17 27.17
N LEU A 70 -1.72 -1.65 27.37
CA LEU A 70 -2.22 -2.86 26.74
C LEU A 70 -2.25 -2.74 25.21
N ALA A 71 -2.67 -1.60 24.68
CA ALA A 71 -2.68 -1.33 23.24
C ALA A 71 -1.27 -1.35 22.65
N MET A 72 -0.28 -0.81 23.37
CA MET A 72 1.12 -0.82 22.94
C MET A 72 1.70 -2.24 22.91
N GLU A 73 1.45 -3.04 23.94
CA GLU A 73 1.87 -4.45 23.97
C GLU A 73 1.16 -5.28 22.89
N MET A 74 -0.14 -5.05 22.66
CA MET A 74 -0.87 -5.65 21.54
C MET A 74 -0.28 -5.26 20.19
N ALA A 75 0.10 -3.99 20.00
CA ALA A 75 0.72 -3.53 18.77
C ALA A 75 2.08 -4.21 18.54
N ILE A 76 2.86 -4.46 19.60
CA ILE A 76 4.12 -5.22 19.52
C ILE A 76 3.83 -6.66 19.10
N LEU A 77 2.85 -7.33 19.72
CA LEU A 77 2.48 -8.71 19.37
C LEU A 77 2.00 -8.84 17.93
N VAL A 78 1.17 -7.91 17.45
CA VAL A 78 0.71 -7.88 16.05
C VAL A 78 1.90 -7.71 15.10
N ARG A 79 2.82 -6.79 15.40
CA ARG A 79 4.04 -6.58 14.58
C ARG A 79 4.92 -7.83 14.53
N VAL A 80 5.09 -8.52 15.65
CA VAL A 80 5.88 -9.77 15.73
C VAL A 80 5.18 -10.88 14.95
N ALA A 81 3.87 -11.05 15.14
CA ALA A 81 3.09 -12.06 14.42
C ALA A 81 3.15 -11.86 12.90
N VAL A 82 2.96 -10.63 12.41
CA VAL A 82 3.08 -10.30 10.98
C VAL A 82 4.49 -10.57 10.46
N ARG A 83 5.53 -10.23 11.24
CA ARG A 83 6.93 -10.47 10.84
C ARG A 83 7.24 -11.96 10.74
N GLU A 84 6.83 -12.76 11.71
CA GLU A 84 7.09 -14.20 11.71
C GLU A 84 6.30 -14.93 10.61
N GLU A 85 5.06 -14.52 10.34
CA GLU A 85 4.30 -15.05 9.22
C GLU A 85 4.96 -14.69 7.87
N ALA A 86 5.38 -13.44 7.69
CA ALA A 86 6.12 -13.04 6.48
C ALA A 86 7.41 -13.85 6.30
N LYS A 87 8.20 -14.06 7.35
CA LYS A 87 9.41 -14.90 7.30
C LYS A 87 9.09 -16.35 6.94
N LYS A 88 8.00 -16.91 7.51
CA LYS A 88 7.57 -18.28 7.23
C LYS A 88 7.18 -18.44 5.76
N GLN A 89 6.43 -17.49 5.22
CA GLN A 89 6.06 -17.49 3.79
C GLN A 89 7.29 -17.35 2.89
N ILE A 90 8.22 -16.45 3.22
CA ILE A 90 9.44 -16.26 2.43
C ILE A 90 10.33 -17.50 2.49
N ARG A 91 10.50 -18.14 3.65
CA ARG A 91 11.22 -19.43 3.77
C ARG A 91 10.57 -20.52 2.91
N GLY A 92 9.24 -20.61 2.93
CA GLY A 92 8.52 -21.54 2.04
C GLY A 92 8.76 -21.24 0.56
N PHE A 93 8.90 -19.96 0.20
CA PHE A 93 9.18 -19.53 -1.16
C PHE A 93 10.63 -19.77 -1.60
N THR A 94 11.62 -19.48 -0.75
CA THR A 94 13.06 -19.61 -1.06
C THR A 94 13.64 -20.99 -0.73
N SER A 95 12.88 -21.86 -0.05
CA SER A 95 13.31 -23.18 0.43
C SER A 95 14.58 -23.15 1.31
N LYS A 96 14.91 -22.01 1.92
CA LYS A 96 16.06 -21.83 2.83
C LYS A 96 15.58 -21.75 4.26
N ASP A 97 16.20 -22.53 5.16
CA ASP A 97 15.81 -22.58 6.58
C ASP A 97 15.92 -21.23 7.31
N ASP A 98 16.90 -20.39 6.92
CA ASP A 98 17.11 -19.06 7.48
C ASP A 98 16.88 -17.96 6.43
N TYR A 99 15.95 -17.04 6.72
CA TYR A 99 15.71 -15.86 5.89
C TYR A 99 16.70 -14.74 6.19
N LYS A 100 17.45 -14.30 5.16
CA LYS A 100 18.20 -13.04 5.19
C LYS A 100 17.53 -11.99 4.32
N ILE A 101 17.60 -10.74 4.76
CA ILE A 101 17.14 -9.60 3.95
C ILE A 101 17.88 -9.64 2.60
N GLY A 102 17.11 -9.75 1.52
CA GLY A 102 17.64 -9.86 0.15
C GLY A 102 17.56 -11.26 -0.45
N ASP A 103 17.31 -12.33 0.31
CA ASP A 103 17.12 -13.68 -0.26
C ASP A 103 15.89 -13.74 -1.19
N LEU A 104 14.80 -13.08 -0.81
CA LEU A 104 13.62 -12.95 -1.66
C LEU A 104 13.94 -12.24 -2.97
N SER A 105 14.70 -11.14 -2.92
CA SER A 105 15.09 -10.37 -4.10
C SER A 105 15.96 -11.21 -5.05
N LYS A 106 16.94 -11.94 -4.50
CA LYS A 106 17.80 -12.84 -5.28
C LYS A 106 17.05 -14.03 -5.88
N GLU A 107 16.10 -14.61 -5.14
CA GLU A 107 15.28 -15.71 -5.64
C GLU A 107 14.34 -15.25 -6.76
N ILE A 108 13.70 -14.10 -6.59
CA ILE A 108 12.87 -13.50 -7.65
C ILE A 108 13.73 -13.19 -8.88
N ASP A 109 14.89 -12.56 -8.70
CA ASP A 109 15.82 -12.27 -9.79
C ASP A 109 16.24 -13.55 -10.52
N ALA A 110 16.62 -14.62 -9.80
CA ALA A 110 16.97 -15.90 -10.39
C ALA A 110 15.81 -16.54 -11.17
N ARG A 111 14.59 -16.52 -10.62
CA ARG A 111 13.40 -17.06 -11.30
C ARG A 111 13.02 -16.26 -12.53
N VAL A 112 13.09 -14.93 -12.45
CA VAL A 112 12.81 -14.04 -13.59
C VAL A 112 13.84 -14.27 -14.69
N LYS A 113 15.13 -14.37 -14.35
CA LYS A 113 16.19 -14.69 -15.31
C LYS A 113 15.98 -16.04 -15.98
N ALA A 114 15.66 -17.08 -15.20
CA ALA A 114 15.38 -18.41 -15.72
C ALA A 114 14.16 -18.41 -16.66
N GLU A 115 13.09 -17.72 -16.30
CA GLU A 115 11.88 -17.65 -17.13
C GLU A 115 12.13 -16.85 -18.42
N VAL A 116 12.87 -15.74 -18.36
CA VAL A 116 13.23 -14.96 -19.55
C VAL A 116 14.18 -15.74 -20.47
N ALA A 117 15.14 -16.48 -19.91
CA ALA A 117 16.01 -17.36 -20.68
C ALA A 117 15.20 -18.47 -21.37
N ARG A 118 14.23 -19.07 -20.66
CA ARG A 118 13.28 -20.05 -21.22
C ARG A 118 12.43 -19.49 -22.36
N LEU A 119 11.94 -18.24 -22.25
CA LEU A 119 11.20 -17.58 -23.33
C LEU A 119 12.04 -17.33 -24.60
N ARG A 120 13.37 -17.37 -24.46
CA ARG A 120 14.34 -17.10 -25.51
C ARG A 120 15.05 -18.35 -26.02
N ASP A 121 14.72 -19.52 -25.47
CA ASP A 121 15.42 -20.79 -25.69
C ASP A 121 16.94 -20.66 -25.49
N LYS A 122 17.35 -19.86 -24.51
CA LYS A 122 18.74 -19.68 -24.08
C LYS A 122 18.98 -20.34 -22.73
N ASP A 123 20.22 -20.77 -22.49
CA ASP A 123 20.63 -21.36 -21.21
C ASP A 123 20.91 -20.31 -20.13
N GLU A 124 21.25 -19.07 -20.51
CA GLU A 124 21.59 -17.98 -19.58
C GLU A 124 20.92 -16.65 -19.99
N TYR A 125 20.52 -15.86 -18.99
CA TYR A 125 19.92 -14.54 -19.18
C TYR A 125 20.98 -13.48 -19.46
N GLU A 126 20.77 -12.71 -20.53
CA GLU A 126 21.56 -11.53 -20.85
C GLU A 126 20.78 -10.23 -20.65
N LEU A 127 21.49 -9.15 -20.33
CA LEU A 127 20.89 -7.83 -20.19
C LEU A 127 20.26 -7.42 -21.53
N GLY A 128 18.93 -7.24 -21.52
CA GLY A 128 18.16 -6.88 -22.71
C GLY A 128 17.30 -8.03 -23.24
N ASP A 129 17.53 -9.28 -22.83
CA ASP A 129 16.72 -10.43 -23.26
C ASP A 129 15.24 -10.26 -22.91
N LEU A 130 14.94 -9.62 -21.76
CA LEU A 130 13.56 -9.30 -21.37
C LEU A 130 12.90 -8.36 -22.39
N SER A 131 13.61 -7.33 -22.83
CA SER A 131 13.08 -6.37 -23.82
C SER A 131 12.78 -7.05 -25.14
N VAL A 132 13.68 -7.95 -25.59
CA VAL A 132 13.44 -8.70 -26.81
C VAL A 132 12.28 -9.68 -26.59
N ALA A 133 12.24 -10.44 -25.48
CA ALA A 133 11.16 -11.38 -25.15
C ALA A 133 9.79 -10.70 -25.16
N LEU A 134 9.68 -9.52 -24.56
CA LEU A 134 8.47 -8.69 -24.57
C LEU A 134 8.08 -8.25 -25.99
N ASP A 135 9.05 -7.85 -26.82
CA ASP A 135 8.79 -7.49 -28.22
C ASP A 135 8.21 -8.67 -29.01
N GLN A 136 8.77 -9.87 -28.84
CA GLN A 136 8.27 -11.08 -29.50
C GLN A 136 6.86 -11.46 -29.02
N LEU A 137 6.62 -11.44 -27.72
CA LEU A 137 5.28 -11.69 -27.15
C LEU A 137 4.26 -10.65 -27.65
N THR A 138 4.66 -9.39 -27.78
CA THR A 138 3.79 -8.33 -28.30
C THR A 138 3.45 -8.58 -29.76
N LYS A 139 4.44 -8.96 -30.59
CA LYS A 139 4.21 -9.31 -32.00
C LYS A 139 3.28 -10.51 -32.14
N GLU A 140 3.47 -11.55 -31.34
CA GLU A 140 2.58 -12.71 -31.31
C GLU A 140 1.16 -12.36 -30.89
N GLN A 141 0.99 -11.48 -29.90
CA GLN A 141 -0.33 -11.00 -29.49
C GLN A 141 -1.00 -10.20 -30.61
N VAL A 142 -0.26 -9.35 -31.32
CA VAL A 142 -0.78 -8.62 -32.48
C VAL A 142 -1.22 -9.60 -33.57
N CYS A 143 -0.41 -10.61 -33.91
CA CYS A 143 -0.78 -11.67 -34.85
C CYS A 143 -2.04 -12.43 -34.42
N LYS A 144 -2.19 -12.75 -33.13
CA LYS A 144 -3.40 -13.38 -32.58
C LYS A 144 -4.64 -12.49 -32.72
N LEU A 145 -4.49 -11.17 -32.56
CA LEU A 145 -5.59 -10.22 -32.68
C LEU A 145 -6.01 -9.98 -34.14
N THR A 146 -5.04 -9.92 -35.05
CA THR A 146 -5.28 -9.65 -36.49
C THR A 146 -5.55 -10.91 -37.30
N GLY A 147 -5.29 -12.10 -36.75
CA GLY A 147 -5.43 -13.38 -37.44
C GLY A 147 -4.35 -13.62 -38.51
N LYS A 148 -3.30 -12.80 -38.56
CA LYS A 148 -2.20 -12.94 -39.53
C LYS A 148 -1.10 -13.85 -38.99
N SER A 149 -0.43 -14.57 -39.90
CA SER A 149 0.67 -15.47 -39.56
C SER A 149 1.99 -14.75 -39.24
N GLU A 150 2.15 -13.52 -39.72
CA GLU A 150 3.37 -12.73 -39.56
C GLU A 150 3.02 -11.30 -39.13
N TYR A 151 3.87 -10.69 -38.30
CA TYR A 151 3.68 -9.33 -37.81
C TYR A 151 4.14 -8.31 -38.85
N ALA A 152 3.27 -7.37 -39.21
CA ALA A 152 3.65 -6.16 -39.92
C ALA A 152 3.35 -4.90 -39.11
N ALA A 153 4.23 -3.91 -39.23
CA ALA A 153 4.02 -2.60 -38.62
C ALA A 153 2.71 -1.98 -39.18
N GLY A 154 1.80 -1.61 -38.28
CA GLY A 154 0.49 -1.06 -38.64
C GLY A 154 -0.66 -2.07 -38.65
N ASP A 155 -0.40 -3.38 -38.49
CA ASP A 155 -1.46 -4.40 -38.41
C ASP A 155 -2.47 -4.12 -37.29
N LEU A 156 -1.96 -3.77 -36.11
CA LEU A 156 -2.81 -3.41 -34.98
C LEU A 156 -3.66 -2.17 -35.27
N SER A 157 -3.11 -1.17 -35.96
CA SER A 157 -3.85 0.04 -36.32
C SER A 157 -5.00 -0.28 -37.27
N VAL A 158 -4.78 -1.15 -38.25
CA VAL A 158 -5.81 -1.58 -39.20
C VAL A 158 -6.91 -2.40 -38.50
N GLU A 159 -6.52 -3.32 -37.61
CA GLU A 159 -7.48 -4.13 -36.84
C GLU A 159 -8.34 -3.26 -35.90
N ILE A 160 -7.72 -2.33 -35.18
CA ILE A 160 -8.44 -1.40 -34.30
C ILE A 160 -9.38 -0.50 -35.12
N ASP A 161 -8.89 0.06 -36.24
CA ASP A 161 -9.71 0.90 -37.12
C ASP A 161 -10.92 0.11 -37.66
N GLY A 162 -10.73 -1.15 -38.06
CA GLY A 162 -11.82 -2.04 -38.46
C GLY A 162 -12.85 -2.24 -37.33
N ARG A 163 -12.41 -2.60 -36.12
CA ARG A 163 -13.31 -2.81 -34.98
C ARG A 163 -14.07 -1.55 -34.58
N VAL A 164 -13.41 -0.40 -34.61
CA VAL A 164 -14.05 0.91 -34.33
C VAL A 164 -15.09 1.20 -35.40
N LYS A 165 -14.78 1.03 -36.69
CA LYS A 165 -15.74 1.21 -37.78
C LYS A 165 -16.94 0.28 -37.63
N SER A 166 -16.74 -0.99 -37.33
CA SER A 166 -17.84 -1.94 -37.10
C SER A 166 -18.70 -1.57 -35.89
N ALA A 167 -18.09 -1.16 -34.77
CA ALA A 167 -18.83 -0.72 -33.59
C ALA A 167 -19.65 0.55 -33.84
N VAL A 168 -19.08 1.51 -34.59
CA VAL A 168 -19.77 2.75 -34.96
C VAL A 168 -20.89 2.46 -35.98
N ALA A 169 -20.66 1.56 -36.94
CA ALA A 169 -21.70 1.12 -37.88
C ALA A 169 -22.88 0.49 -37.13
N ALA A 170 -22.62 -0.41 -36.18
CA ALA A 170 -23.63 -1.01 -35.32
C ALA A 170 -24.39 0.03 -34.47
N PHE A 171 -23.69 1.04 -33.94
CA PHE A 171 -24.31 2.15 -33.21
C PHE A 171 -25.27 2.97 -34.10
N CYS A 172 -24.92 3.14 -35.38
CA CYS A 172 -25.74 3.84 -36.37
C CYS A 172 -26.81 2.94 -37.03
N GLY A 173 -26.85 1.65 -36.71
CA GLY A 173 -27.77 0.68 -37.33
C GLY A 173 -27.46 0.38 -38.80
N LYS A 174 -26.20 0.52 -39.22
CA LYS A 174 -25.74 0.26 -40.59
C LYS A 174 -24.75 -0.90 -40.64
N GLU A 175 -24.61 -1.53 -41.80
CA GLU A 175 -23.61 -2.58 -42.02
C GLU A 175 -22.18 -2.03 -42.20
N GLU A 176 -22.04 -0.82 -42.75
CA GLU A 176 -20.74 -0.18 -42.98
C GLU A 176 -20.73 1.27 -42.47
N TYR A 177 -19.62 1.68 -41.85
CA TYR A 177 -19.43 3.04 -41.38
C TYR A 177 -19.03 3.98 -42.52
N THR A 178 -19.76 5.08 -42.68
CA THR A 178 -19.34 6.19 -43.55
C THR A 178 -19.14 7.48 -42.76
N THR A 179 -18.17 8.29 -43.20
CA THR A 179 -17.87 9.57 -42.55
C THR A 179 -19.12 10.45 -42.47
N GLY A 180 -19.46 10.89 -41.26
CA GLY A 180 -20.64 11.70 -40.98
C GLY A 180 -21.84 10.93 -40.44
N ASP A 181 -21.82 9.59 -40.46
CA ASP A 181 -22.90 8.77 -39.89
C ASP A 181 -23.03 8.95 -38.39
N LEU A 182 -21.89 8.95 -37.68
CA LEU A 182 -21.86 9.17 -36.24
C LEU A 182 -22.45 10.53 -35.86
N THR A 183 -22.08 11.59 -36.61
CA THR A 183 -22.61 12.94 -36.38
C THR A 183 -24.13 12.99 -36.59
N ARG A 184 -24.63 12.36 -37.66
CA ARG A 184 -26.07 12.32 -37.95
C ARG A 184 -26.86 11.54 -36.90
N GLU A 185 -26.33 10.41 -36.44
CA GLU A 185 -27.01 9.60 -35.42
C GLU A 185 -27.00 10.28 -34.05
N ILE A 186 -25.90 10.94 -33.67
CA ILE A 186 -25.85 11.75 -32.45
C ILE A 186 -26.85 12.90 -32.51
N ASP A 187 -26.92 13.62 -33.64
CA ASP A 187 -27.87 14.72 -33.82
C ASP A 187 -29.32 14.23 -33.76
N ARG A 188 -29.63 13.08 -34.37
CA ARG A 188 -30.95 12.44 -34.30
C ARG A 188 -31.33 12.09 -32.86
N ARG A 189 -30.43 11.46 -32.10
CA ARG A 189 -30.69 11.08 -30.70
C ARG A 189 -30.79 12.28 -29.78
N ALA A 190 -29.96 13.30 -30.00
CA ALA A 190 -30.03 14.55 -29.24
C ALA A 190 -31.37 15.25 -29.46
N LYS A 191 -31.84 15.35 -30.71
CA LYS A 191 -33.17 15.90 -31.03
C LYS A 191 -34.29 15.09 -30.40
N SER A 192 -34.23 13.75 -30.48
CA SER A 192 -35.21 12.87 -29.81
C SER A 192 -35.25 13.11 -28.31
N ALA A 193 -34.09 13.10 -27.64
CA ALA A 193 -34.01 13.31 -26.20
C ALA A 193 -34.52 14.70 -25.78
N VAL A 194 -34.27 15.73 -26.59
CA VAL A 194 -34.80 17.08 -26.36
C VAL A 194 -36.31 17.14 -26.57
N ALA A 195 -36.84 16.48 -27.61
CA ALA A 195 -38.28 16.38 -27.84
C ALA A 195 -38.98 15.64 -26.69
N ASP A 196 -38.43 14.51 -26.25
CA ASP A 196 -38.92 13.71 -25.12
C ASP A 196 -38.90 14.51 -23.81
N PHE A 197 -37.86 15.32 -23.59
CA PHE A 197 -37.74 16.16 -22.40
C PHE A 197 -38.67 17.39 -22.42
N THR A 198 -38.85 18.02 -23.58
CA THR A 198 -39.61 19.28 -23.71
C THR A 198 -41.09 19.07 -24.03
N GLY A 199 -41.48 17.87 -24.47
CA GLY A 199 -42.84 17.53 -24.86
C GLY A 199 -43.34 18.27 -26.12
N LYS A 200 -42.44 18.87 -26.89
CA LYS A 200 -42.75 19.59 -28.13
C LYS A 200 -42.11 18.84 -29.31
N GLU A 201 -42.95 18.33 -30.22
CA GLU A 201 -42.46 17.87 -31.53
C GLU A 201 -41.87 19.08 -32.28
N GLN A 202 -40.63 18.93 -32.78
CA GLN A 202 -39.95 19.90 -33.65
C GLN A 202 -39.88 19.37 -35.07
#